data_AF-A0A101QMB7-F1
#
_entry.id   AF-A0A101QMB7-F1
#
_cell.length_a   1.000
_cell.length_b   1.000
_cell.length_c   1.000
_cell.angle_alpha   90.00
_cell.angle_beta   90.00
_cell.angle_gamma   90.00
#
_symmetry.space_group_name_H-M   'P 1'
#
loop_
_entity.id
_entity.type
_entity.pdbx_description
1 polymer ?
#
loop_
_entity_poly.entity_id
_entity_poly.type
_entity_poly.pdbx_seq_one_letter_code
_entity_poly.pdbx_strand_id
1 'polypeptide(L)'
;MYRVFNAGGRLLYVGSSERPRQRWHEHRSRTVWWPLAAEYSLDWFEDRAAAYTAEAQAIVAEQPELNQVWRPRPVPSPEATPEAWRVLDALQVIEQMDDAARQARAITEVLKVQSDSGPKLKETRRAWVLAQRAKKVTYREIAETLGCSISTVQDIERGYSGSGKNRPRTGRRKRGSEGGDGADKAGGGVSPV
;
A
#
# COMPACT_ATOMS: atom_id res chain seq x y z
N MET A 1 22.26 4.45 10.51
CA MET A 1 21.42 4.09 9.35
C MET A 1 21.98 2.83 8.70
N TYR A 2 21.15 2.04 8.04
CA TYR A 2 21.58 0.88 7.27
C TYR A 2 20.81 0.79 5.95
N ARG A 3 21.48 0.25 4.94
CA ARG A 3 20.88 -0.13 3.65
C ARG A 3 20.93 -1.63 3.51
N VAL A 4 19.94 -2.21 2.85
CA VAL A 4 19.85 -3.65 2.58
C VAL A 4 19.69 -3.86 1.10
N PHE A 5 20.52 -4.73 0.54
CA PHE A 5 20.58 -5.04 -0.89
C PHE A 5 20.26 -6.51 -1.13
N ASN A 6 19.73 -6.81 -2.32
CA ASN A 6 19.59 -8.19 -2.78
C ASN A 6 20.88 -8.73 -3.41
N ALA A 7 20.90 -10.01 -3.78
CA ALA A 7 22.06 -10.64 -4.41
C ALA A 7 22.48 -10.03 -5.76
N GLY A 8 21.57 -9.28 -6.41
CA GLY A 8 21.85 -8.54 -7.65
C GLY A 8 22.28 -7.09 -7.41
N GLY A 9 22.58 -6.70 -6.16
CA GLY A 9 23.00 -5.33 -5.81
C GLY A 9 21.89 -4.28 -5.81
N ARG A 10 20.62 -4.68 -5.92
CA ARG A 10 19.50 -3.71 -5.85
C ARG A 10 19.16 -3.36 -4.41
N LEU A 11 18.92 -2.07 -4.17
CA LEU A 11 18.51 -1.56 -2.87
C LEU A 11 17.07 -1.96 -2.56
N LEU A 12 16.91 -2.81 -1.54
CA LEU A 12 15.63 -3.28 -1.05
C LEU A 12 15.04 -2.33 -0.01
N TYR A 13 15.85 -1.95 0.98
CA TYR A 13 15.37 -1.24 2.17
C TYR A 13 16.43 -0.33 2.78
N VAL A 14 15.99 0.82 3.28
CA VAL A 14 16.78 1.75 4.09
C VAL A 14 16.14 1.89 5.46
N GLY A 15 16.92 1.82 6.52
CA GLY A 15 16.45 1.88 7.90
C GLY A 15 17.39 2.64 8.83
N SER A 16 16.88 3.18 9.93
CA SER A 16 17.72 3.67 11.05
C SER A 16 17.39 2.94 12.36
N SER A 17 18.42 2.69 13.18
CA SER A 17 18.29 2.06 14.50
C SER A 17 19.58 2.21 15.29
N GLU A 18 19.45 2.39 16.61
CA GLU A 18 20.55 2.32 17.58
C GLU A 18 21.03 0.87 17.78
N ARG A 19 20.20 -0.13 17.47
CA ARG A 19 20.51 -1.57 17.56
C ARG A 19 20.16 -2.31 16.27
N PRO A 20 20.93 -2.09 15.18
CA PRO A 20 20.60 -2.64 13.86
C PRO A 20 20.42 -4.16 13.85
N ARG A 21 21.29 -4.91 14.57
CA ARG A 21 21.21 -6.37 14.66
C ARG A 21 19.91 -6.86 15.31
N GLN A 22 19.41 -6.18 16.34
CA GLN A 22 18.14 -6.52 16.97
C GLN A 22 16.97 -6.28 16.00
N ARG A 23 17.00 -5.14 15.30
CA ARG A 23 15.99 -4.80 14.28
C ARG A 23 16.01 -5.76 13.09
N TRP A 24 17.17 -6.28 12.71
CA TRP A 24 17.29 -7.31 11.67
C TRP A 24 16.68 -8.64 12.08
N HIS A 25 16.81 -9.04 13.34
CA HIS A 25 16.10 -10.20 13.88
C HIS A 25 14.58 -10.05 13.76
N GLU A 26 14.05 -8.84 14.03
CA GLU A 26 12.64 -8.55 13.84
C GLU A 26 12.23 -8.67 12.37
N HIS A 27 13.00 -8.06 11.45
CA HIS A 27 12.74 -8.16 10.01
C HIS A 27 12.70 -9.62 9.53
N ARG A 28 13.66 -10.44 9.97
CA ARG A 28 13.70 -11.87 9.64
C ARG A 28 12.42 -12.62 9.98
N SER A 29 11.73 -12.22 11.05
CA SER A 29 10.50 -12.86 11.52
C SER A 29 9.22 -12.22 10.96
N ARG A 30 9.25 -10.93 10.62
CA ARG A 30 8.04 -10.13 10.32
C ARG A 30 7.90 -9.70 8.87
N THR A 31 8.93 -9.86 8.04
CA THR A 31 8.89 -9.38 6.66
C THR A 31 9.20 -10.49 5.66
N VAL A 32 8.39 -10.54 4.60
CA VAL A 32 8.53 -11.54 3.52
C VAL A 32 9.76 -11.31 2.64
N TRP A 33 10.40 -10.15 2.77
CA TRP A 33 11.53 -9.75 1.93
C TRP A 33 12.88 -10.04 2.54
N TRP A 34 12.98 -10.30 3.85
CA TRP A 34 14.26 -10.57 4.50
C TRP A 34 15.06 -11.72 3.85
N PRO A 35 14.44 -12.82 3.37
CA PRO A 35 15.17 -13.86 2.65
C PRO A 35 15.86 -13.41 1.35
N LEU A 36 15.49 -12.24 0.81
CA LEU A 36 16.10 -11.65 -0.38
C LEU A 36 17.34 -10.82 -0.05
N ALA A 37 17.58 -10.48 1.23
CA ALA A 37 18.72 -9.70 1.65
C ALA A 37 20.02 -10.50 1.52
N ALA A 38 20.96 -9.98 0.75
CA ALA A 38 22.28 -10.58 0.53
C ALA A 38 23.41 -9.74 1.12
N GLU A 39 23.25 -8.41 1.11
CA GLU A 39 24.26 -7.47 1.58
C GLU A 39 23.61 -6.32 2.35
N TYR A 40 24.37 -5.69 3.25
CA TYR A 40 23.97 -4.46 3.92
C TYR A 40 25.15 -3.50 4.05
N SER A 41 24.85 -2.20 4.10
CA SER A 41 25.79 -1.17 4.54
C SER A 41 25.29 -0.49 5.81
N LEU A 42 26.21 0.01 6.63
CA LEU A 42 25.94 0.65 7.92
C LEU A 42 26.69 1.97 8.00
N ASP A 43 25.94 3.05 8.22
CA ASP A 43 26.47 4.39 8.46
C ASP A 43 26.09 4.82 9.87
N TRP A 44 27.09 5.16 10.69
CA TRP A 44 26.88 5.68 12.04
C TRP A 44 26.78 7.20 12.01
N PHE A 45 25.87 7.74 12.82
CA PHE A 45 25.63 9.18 12.96
C PHE A 45 25.80 9.57 14.42
N GLU A 46 26.15 10.83 14.64
CA GLU A 46 26.39 11.40 15.97
C GLU A 46 25.17 11.25 16.89
N ASP A 47 23.98 11.48 16.34
CA ASP A 47 22.73 11.34 17.06
C ASP A 47 21.62 10.71 16.22
N ARG A 48 20.49 10.49 16.89
CA ARG A 48 19.28 9.92 16.30
C ARG A 48 18.63 10.84 15.27
N ALA A 49 18.66 12.16 15.47
CA ALA A 49 18.04 13.13 14.58
C ALA A 49 18.78 13.19 13.22
N ALA A 50 20.11 13.16 13.25
CA ALA A 50 20.98 13.06 12.09
C ALA A 50 20.74 11.74 11.34
N ALA A 51 20.65 10.61 12.06
CA ALA A 51 20.35 9.31 11.45
C ALA A 51 18.97 9.27 10.76
N TYR A 52 17.95 9.94 11.34
CA TYR A 52 16.60 10.01 10.77
C TYR A 52 16.55 10.92 9.55
N THR A 53 17.25 12.05 9.59
CA THR A 53 17.38 12.96 8.45
C THR A 53 18.07 12.26 7.28
N ALA A 54 19.17 11.55 7.56
CA ALA A 54 19.90 10.79 6.54
C ALA A 54 19.07 9.62 5.98
N GLU A 55 18.32 8.91 6.82
CA GLU A 55 17.39 7.86 6.36
C GLU A 55 16.33 8.43 5.41
N ALA A 56 15.70 9.56 5.76
CA ALA A 56 14.71 10.20 4.91
C ALA A 56 15.32 10.64 3.56
N GLN A 57 16.50 11.25 3.57
CA GLN A 57 17.21 11.65 2.36
C GLN A 57 17.56 10.46 1.47
N ALA A 58 18.08 9.37 2.05
CA ALA A 58 18.41 8.15 1.32
C ALA A 58 17.17 7.49 0.71
N ILE A 59 16.05 7.44 1.43
CA ILE A 59 14.79 6.90 0.89
C ILE A 59 14.29 7.73 -0.30
N VAL A 60 14.37 9.07 -0.21
CA VAL A 60 13.96 9.96 -1.30
C VAL A 60 14.86 9.80 -2.53
N ALA A 61 16.18 9.81 -2.32
CA ALA A 61 17.17 9.78 -3.40
C ALA A 61 17.29 8.41 -4.06
N GLU A 62 17.25 7.33 -3.28
CA GLU A 62 17.58 5.99 -3.75
C GLU A 62 16.33 5.13 -4.03
N GLN A 63 15.14 5.60 -3.63
CA GLN A 63 13.83 4.96 -3.85
C GLN A 63 13.82 3.43 -3.63
N PRO A 64 14.24 2.94 -2.44
CA PRO A 64 14.29 1.52 -2.11
C PRO A 64 12.94 0.83 -2.35
N GLU A 65 12.99 -0.35 -2.99
CA GLU A 65 11.78 -1.05 -3.48
C GLU A 65 10.75 -1.33 -2.36
N LEU A 66 11.20 -1.48 -1.11
CA LEU A 66 10.39 -2.01 -0.01
C LEU A 66 10.18 -1.06 1.16
N ASN A 67 10.66 0.19 1.11
CA ASN A 67 10.27 1.24 2.07
C ASN A 67 8.84 1.72 1.78
N GLN A 68 7.86 0.85 2.01
CA GLN A 68 6.44 1.16 1.79
C GLN A 68 5.90 2.21 2.78
N VAL A 69 6.55 2.40 3.92
CA VAL A 69 6.12 3.31 5.01
C VAL A 69 6.44 4.78 4.68
N TRP A 70 7.39 5.04 3.79
CA TRP A 70 7.73 6.39 3.33
C TRP A 70 7.43 6.55 1.84
N ARG A 71 6.21 6.17 1.42
CA ARG A 71 5.69 6.77 0.20
C ARG A 71 5.41 8.23 0.55
N PRO A 72 5.92 9.22 -0.23
CA PRO A 72 5.47 10.58 -0.04
C PRO A 72 3.94 10.59 -0.08
N ARG A 73 3.31 11.37 0.81
CA ARG A 73 1.85 11.52 0.82
C ARG A 73 1.41 11.76 -0.62
N PRO A 74 0.36 11.08 -1.12
CA PRO A 74 -0.20 11.40 -2.41
C PRO A 74 -0.61 12.87 -2.41
N VAL A 75 0.16 13.71 -3.09
CA VAL A 75 -0.21 15.10 -3.35
C VAL A 75 -1.18 15.10 -4.53
N PRO A 76 -2.26 15.89 -4.47
CA PRO A 76 -3.08 16.14 -5.65
C PRO A 76 -2.20 16.61 -6.82
N SER A 77 -2.60 16.26 -8.04
CA SER A 77 -1.98 16.83 -9.24
C SER A 77 -2.01 18.37 -9.18
N PRO A 78 -1.06 19.10 -9.81
CA PRO A 78 -1.18 20.55 -9.98
C PRO A 78 -2.52 20.99 -10.59
N GLU A 79 -3.14 20.12 -11.40
CA GLU A 79 -4.44 20.34 -12.04
C GLU A 79 -5.64 19.89 -11.17
N ALA A 80 -5.40 19.47 -9.93
CA ALA A 80 -6.46 19.04 -9.04
C ALA A 80 -7.40 20.19 -8.66
N THR A 81 -8.61 19.83 -8.27
CA THR A 81 -9.63 20.83 -7.92
C THR A 81 -9.26 21.60 -6.64
N PRO A 82 -9.74 22.85 -6.47
CA PRO A 82 -9.52 23.61 -5.24
C PRO A 82 -9.99 22.88 -3.97
N GLU A 83 -11.04 22.06 -4.07
CA GLU A 83 -11.56 21.28 -2.94
C GLU A 83 -10.59 20.19 -2.50
N ALA A 84 -9.90 19.53 -3.45
CA ALA A 84 -8.88 18.53 -3.12
C ALA A 84 -7.70 19.16 -2.39
N TRP A 85 -7.28 20.36 -2.82
CA TRP A 85 -6.25 21.14 -2.13
C TRP A 85 -6.67 21.58 -0.73
N ARG A 86 -7.89 22.09 -0.54
CA ARG A 86 -8.39 22.45 0.80
C ARG A 86 -8.38 21.28 1.78
N VAL A 87 -8.68 20.06 1.32
CA VAL A 87 -8.60 18.87 2.16
C VAL A 87 -7.15 18.57 2.53
N LEU A 88 -6.21 18.65 1.58
CA LEU A 88 -4.79 18.46 1.87
C LEU A 88 -4.28 19.51 2.88
N ASP A 89 -4.62 20.78 2.66
CA ASP A 89 -4.21 21.87 3.54
C ASP A 89 -4.74 21.66 4.96
N ALA A 90 -6.01 21.28 5.11
CA ALA A 90 -6.59 20.98 6.42
C ALA A 90 -5.88 19.82 7.13
N LEU A 91 -5.50 18.76 6.40
CA LEU A 91 -4.73 17.65 6.96
C LEU A 91 -3.32 18.10 7.39
N GLN A 92 -2.66 18.92 6.59
CA GLN A 92 -1.34 19.46 6.92
C GLN A 92 -1.38 20.36 8.15
N VAL A 93 -2.42 21.19 8.30
CA VAL A 93 -2.63 22.00 9.50
C VAL A 93 -2.71 21.11 10.73
N ILE A 94 -3.47 20.01 10.67
CA ILE A 94 -3.61 19.07 11.80
C ILE A 94 -2.26 18.46 12.17
N GLU A 95 -1.47 18.04 11.18
CA GLU A 95 -0.15 17.44 11.42
C GLU A 95 0.84 18.41 12.06
N GLN A 96 0.70 19.72 11.77
CA GLN A 96 1.57 20.78 12.27
C GLN A 96 1.08 21.41 13.58
N MET A 97 0.02 20.88 14.21
CA MET A 97 -0.48 21.40 15.49
C MET A 97 0.51 21.11 16.63
N ASP A 98 0.92 22.16 17.35
CA ASP A 98 1.85 22.03 18.49
C ASP A 98 1.20 21.40 19.74
N ASP A 99 -0.11 21.58 19.93
CA ASP A 99 -0.86 21.02 21.06
C ASP A 99 -1.33 19.58 20.73
N ALA A 100 -0.69 18.60 21.36
CA ALA A 100 -0.97 17.18 21.17
C ALA A 100 -2.41 16.77 21.51
N ALA A 101 -3.02 17.35 22.54
CA ALA A 101 -4.39 17.03 22.93
C ALA A 101 -5.39 17.59 21.89
N ARG A 102 -5.14 18.82 21.44
CA ARG A 102 -5.93 19.45 20.38
C ARG A 102 -5.78 18.72 19.05
N GLN A 103 -4.57 18.27 18.71
CA GLN A 103 -4.29 17.47 17.52
C GLN A 103 -5.05 16.14 17.54
N ALA A 104 -4.99 15.38 18.64
CA ALA A 104 -5.70 14.11 18.78
C ALA A 104 -7.23 14.27 18.63
N ARG A 105 -7.78 15.35 19.18
CA ARG A 105 -9.20 15.70 19.01
C ARG A 105 -9.54 15.99 17.55
N ALA A 106 -8.75 16.82 16.86
CA ALA A 106 -8.96 17.14 15.46
C ALA A 106 -8.92 15.89 14.57
N ILE A 107 -7.97 14.97 14.82
CA ILE A 107 -7.90 13.68 14.13
C ILE A 107 -9.19 12.88 14.35
N THR A 108 -9.68 12.81 15.59
CA THR A 108 -10.92 12.09 15.92
C THR A 108 -12.12 12.66 15.16
N GLU A 109 -12.24 13.98 15.10
CA GLU A 109 -13.32 14.67 14.37
C GLU A 109 -13.25 14.41 12.86
N VAL A 110 -12.06 14.46 12.26
CA VAL A 110 -11.85 14.14 10.83
C VAL A 110 -12.23 12.70 10.52
N LEU A 111 -11.78 11.74 11.35
CA LEU A 111 -12.07 10.32 11.15
C LEU A 111 -13.59 10.04 11.23
N LYS A 112 -14.30 10.74 12.11
CA LYS A 112 -15.76 10.65 12.21
C LYS A 112 -16.45 11.16 10.94
N VAL A 113 -16.07 12.36 10.47
CA VAL A 113 -16.62 12.93 9.22
C VAL A 113 -16.34 12.02 8.03
N GLN A 114 -15.14 11.42 7.97
CA GLN A 114 -14.76 10.49 6.91
C GLN A 114 -15.58 9.20 6.94
N SER A 115 -15.85 8.65 8.14
CA SER A 115 -16.70 7.48 8.31
C SER A 115 -18.12 7.75 7.77
N ASP A 116 -18.68 8.91 8.10
CA ASP A 116 -20.06 9.27 7.72
C ASP A 116 -20.18 9.64 6.23
N SER A 117 -19.21 10.41 5.71
CA SER A 117 -19.26 10.95 4.34
C SER A 117 -18.69 9.99 3.29
N GLY A 118 -17.77 9.11 3.69
CA GLY A 118 -17.04 8.20 2.80
C GLY A 118 -17.94 7.36 1.89
N PRO A 119 -18.98 6.67 2.41
CA PRO A 119 -19.92 5.91 1.59
C PRO A 119 -20.63 6.77 0.54
N LYS A 120 -21.14 7.93 0.93
CA LYS A 120 -21.85 8.86 0.04
C LYS A 120 -20.95 9.38 -1.08
N LEU A 121 -19.71 9.77 -0.77
CA LEU A 121 -18.75 10.22 -1.77
C LEU A 121 -18.40 9.11 -2.77
N LYS A 122 -18.23 7.87 -2.30
CA LYS A 122 -17.99 6.70 -3.16
C LYS A 122 -19.18 6.43 -4.07
N GLU A 123 -20.39 6.52 -3.54
CA GLU A 123 -21.63 6.34 -4.30
C GLU A 123 -21.80 7.42 -5.37
N THR A 124 -21.62 8.69 -5.03
CA THR A 124 -21.67 9.81 -5.99
C THR A 124 -20.68 9.59 -7.14
N ARG A 125 -19.43 9.22 -6.81
CA ARG A 125 -18.40 8.91 -7.82
C ARG A 125 -18.82 7.72 -8.70
N ARG A 126 -19.36 6.66 -8.11
CA ARG A 126 -19.81 5.48 -8.84
C ARG A 126 -21.01 5.78 -9.74
N ALA A 127 -21.99 6.53 -9.27
CA ALA A 127 -23.17 6.92 -10.03
C ALA A 127 -22.77 7.68 -11.30
N TRP A 128 -21.81 8.60 -11.20
CA TRP A 128 -21.28 9.30 -12.37
C TRP A 128 -20.60 8.35 -13.36
N VAL A 129 -19.73 7.44 -12.90
CA VAL A 129 -19.10 6.44 -13.77
C VAL A 129 -20.14 5.59 -14.50
N LEU A 130 -21.15 5.07 -13.78
CA LEU A 130 -22.23 4.28 -14.37
C LEU A 130 -23.02 5.07 -15.42
N ALA A 131 -23.30 6.35 -15.16
CA ALA A 131 -23.96 7.23 -16.13
C ALA A 131 -23.14 7.43 -17.41
N GLN A 132 -21.81 7.58 -17.31
CA GLN A 132 -20.94 7.68 -18.48
C GLN A 132 -20.86 6.35 -19.25
N ARG A 133 -20.84 5.23 -18.54
CA ARG A 133 -20.86 3.89 -19.16
C ARG A 133 -22.17 3.61 -19.88
N ALA A 134 -23.31 4.07 -19.36
CA ALA A 134 -24.61 4.01 -20.04
C ALA A 134 -24.61 4.82 -21.35
N LYS A 135 -23.86 5.93 -21.41
CA LYS A 135 -23.63 6.74 -22.61
C LYS A 135 -22.57 6.15 -23.57
N LYS A 136 -22.05 4.95 -23.27
CA LYS A 136 -20.99 4.27 -24.03
C LYS A 136 -19.64 5.00 -24.08
N VAL A 137 -19.38 5.93 -23.15
CA VAL A 137 -18.05 6.56 -22.99
C VAL A 137 -17.04 5.48 -22.61
N THR A 138 -15.85 5.52 -23.21
CA THR A 138 -14.82 4.49 -22.98
C THR A 138 -14.21 4.63 -21.59
N TYR A 139 -13.66 3.53 -21.05
CA TYR A 139 -12.94 3.58 -19.77
C TYR A 139 -11.75 4.53 -19.81
N ARG A 140 -11.13 4.73 -20.98
CA ARG A 140 -9.99 5.62 -21.14
C ARG A 140 -10.39 7.08 -20.96
N GLU A 141 -11.45 7.51 -21.64
CA GLU A 141 -11.98 8.88 -21.52
C GLU A 141 -12.48 9.17 -20.09
N ILE A 142 -13.13 8.19 -19.45
CA ILE A 142 -13.57 8.31 -18.05
C ILE A 142 -12.36 8.42 -17.11
N ALA A 143 -11.31 7.62 -17.35
CA ALA A 143 -10.08 7.62 -16.55
C ALA A 143 -9.33 8.95 -16.65
N GLU A 144 -9.23 9.49 -17.87
CA GLU A 144 -8.66 10.82 -18.15
C GLU A 144 -9.45 11.92 -17.44
N THR A 145 -10.78 11.90 -17.56
CA THR A 145 -11.66 12.87 -16.89
C THR A 145 -11.50 12.85 -15.36
N LEU A 146 -11.32 11.66 -14.77
CA LEU A 146 -11.18 11.50 -13.32
C LEU A 146 -9.72 11.61 -12.82
N GLY A 147 -8.75 11.77 -13.72
CA GLY A 147 -7.33 11.77 -13.38
C GLY A 147 -6.86 10.47 -12.69
N CYS A 148 -7.40 9.31 -13.06
CA CYS A 148 -7.09 8.03 -12.42
C CYS A 148 -6.79 6.91 -13.43
N SER A 149 -6.41 5.72 -12.94
CA SER A 149 -6.12 4.58 -13.83
C SER A 149 -7.40 3.96 -14.42
N ILE A 150 -7.30 3.36 -15.61
CA ILE A 150 -8.39 2.56 -16.20
C ILE A 150 -8.88 1.47 -15.23
N SER A 151 -7.95 0.82 -14.52
CA SER A 151 -8.30 -0.21 -13.52
C SER A 151 -9.15 0.36 -12.39
N THR A 152 -8.87 1.59 -11.96
CA THR A 152 -9.64 2.30 -10.93
C THR A 152 -11.06 2.53 -11.39
N VAL A 153 -11.28 2.95 -12.64
CA VAL A 153 -12.62 3.15 -13.21
C VAL A 153 -13.40 1.83 -13.24
N GLN A 154 -12.77 0.75 -13.67
CA GLN A 154 -13.39 -0.58 -13.70
C GLN A 154 -13.76 -1.07 -12.29
N ASP A 155 -12.93 -0.79 -11.30
CA ASP A 155 -13.21 -1.16 -9.91
C ASP A 155 -14.36 -0.32 -9.33
N ILE A 156 -14.42 0.98 -9.64
CA ILE A 156 -15.54 1.85 -9.28
C ILE A 156 -16.85 1.31 -9.86
N GLU A 157 -16.89 0.96 -11.15
CA GLU A 157 -18.07 0.40 -11.80
C GLU A 157 -18.55 -0.89 -11.10
N ARG A 158 -17.61 -1.80 -10.80
CA ARG A 158 -17.85 -3.06 -10.06
C ARG A 158 -18.22 -2.85 -8.59
N GLY A 159 -18.13 -1.61 -8.08
CA GLY A 159 -18.38 -1.30 -6.66
C GLY A 159 -17.26 -1.76 -5.72
N TYR A 160 -16.08 -2.09 -6.25
CA TYR A 160 -14.92 -2.46 -5.44
C TYR A 160 -14.21 -1.21 -4.92
N SER A 161 -13.90 -1.17 -3.61
CA SER A 161 -13.20 -0.05 -2.98
C SER A 161 -12.03 -0.47 -2.07
N GLY A 162 -11.61 -1.74 -2.15
CA GLY A 162 -10.51 -2.28 -1.34
C GLY A 162 -9.12 -2.06 -1.97
N SER A 163 -8.08 -2.43 -1.22
CA SER A 163 -6.70 -2.44 -1.73
C SER A 163 -6.57 -3.37 -2.95
N GLY A 164 -5.81 -2.97 -3.97
CA GLY A 164 -5.53 -3.83 -5.13
C GLY A 164 -4.90 -5.19 -4.77
N LYS A 165 -4.25 -5.30 -3.60
CA LYS A 165 -3.72 -6.55 -3.04
C LYS A 165 -4.80 -7.61 -2.78
N ASN A 166 -6.02 -7.18 -2.46
CA ASN A 166 -7.17 -8.05 -2.15
C ASN A 166 -8.19 -8.09 -3.29
N ARG A 167 -7.83 -7.58 -4.48
CA ARG A 167 -8.73 -7.55 -5.63
C ARG A 167 -9.10 -8.98 -6.05
N PRO A 168 -10.39 -9.33 -6.13
CA PRO A 168 -10.80 -10.62 -6.70
C PRO A 168 -10.25 -10.75 -8.12
N ARG A 169 -9.47 -11.80 -8.39
CA ARG A 169 -8.90 -12.03 -9.73
C ARG A 169 -10.03 -12.30 -10.72
N THR A 170 -10.17 -11.44 -11.73
CA THR A 170 -11.07 -11.68 -12.85
C THR A 170 -10.53 -12.82 -13.73
N GLY A 171 -11.20 -13.98 -13.67
CA GLY A 171 -11.28 -14.99 -14.74
C GLY A 171 -10.00 -15.42 -15.44
N ARG A 172 -9.24 -16.37 -14.87
CA ARG A 172 -8.63 -17.43 -15.68
C ARG A 172 -9.53 -18.65 -15.54
N ARG A 173 -10.21 -19.04 -16.62
CA ARG A 173 -10.98 -20.29 -16.75
C ARG A 173 -10.26 -21.41 -15.99
N LYS A 174 -10.91 -22.01 -14.99
CA LYS A 174 -10.48 -23.26 -14.35
C LYS A 174 -10.59 -24.34 -15.42
N ARG A 175 -9.53 -24.54 -16.21
CA ARG A 175 -9.43 -25.69 -17.11
C ARG A 175 -9.05 -26.89 -16.26
N GLY A 176 -10.05 -27.76 -16.06
CA GLY A 176 -9.97 -29.21 -15.90
C GLY A 176 -8.98 -29.81 -14.91
N SER A 177 -9.50 -30.38 -13.83
CA SER A 177 -9.12 -31.74 -13.43
C SER A 177 -10.29 -32.37 -12.65
N GLU A 178 -11.36 -32.71 -13.37
CA GLU A 178 -12.31 -33.74 -12.93
C GLU A 178 -12.31 -34.83 -14.00
N GLY A 179 -12.11 -36.08 -13.55
CA GLY A 179 -12.08 -37.31 -14.34
C GLY A 179 -10.68 -37.64 -14.86
N GLY A 180 -10.06 -38.78 -14.55
CA GLY A 180 -10.47 -39.96 -13.81
C GLY A 180 -9.38 -41.03 -13.99
N ASP A 181 -9.17 -41.85 -12.96
CA ASP A 181 -8.63 -43.23 -12.94
C ASP A 181 -8.10 -43.45 -11.51
N GLY A 182 -8.44 -44.48 -10.77
CA GLY A 182 -8.95 -45.79 -11.17
C GLY A 182 -8.38 -46.78 -10.15
N ALA A 183 -9.27 -47.27 -9.29
CA ALA A 183 -9.27 -48.54 -8.55
C ALA A 183 -8.02 -49.06 -7.78
N ASP A 184 -8.34 -49.50 -6.56
CA ASP A 184 -7.83 -50.71 -5.88
C ASP A 184 -6.33 -50.85 -5.57
N LYS A 185 -6.01 -50.87 -4.28
CA LYS A 185 -5.67 -52.13 -3.59
C LYS A 185 -5.81 -52.01 -2.06
N ALA A 186 -6.42 -53.06 -1.50
CA ALA A 186 -6.59 -53.35 -0.09
C ALA A 186 -5.33 -53.93 0.58
N GLY A 187 -5.30 -53.88 1.92
CA GLY A 187 -4.36 -54.54 2.84
C GLY A 187 -3.64 -53.51 3.72
N GLY A 188 -3.80 -53.42 5.04
CA GLY A 188 -3.94 -54.46 6.06
C GLY A 188 -2.66 -54.46 6.92
N GLY A 189 -2.76 -54.27 8.25
CA GLY A 189 -1.64 -54.39 9.21
C GLY A 189 -1.32 -53.09 9.97
N VAL A 190 -1.92 -52.82 11.13
CA VAL A 190 -1.49 -53.24 12.49
C VAL A 190 -0.22 -52.49 12.96
N SER A 191 -0.44 -51.54 13.88
CA SER A 191 0.58 -51.04 14.83
C SER A 191 1.11 -52.18 15.69
N PRO A 192 2.36 -52.13 16.20
CA PRO A 192 2.49 -51.55 17.55
C PRO A 192 3.85 -50.90 17.89
N VAL A 193 3.79 -50.10 18.96
CA VAL A 193 4.82 -49.56 19.91
C VAL A 193 6.07 -48.87 19.37
#